data_AF-A0A2W0AF03-F1
#
_entry.id   AF-A0A2W0AF03-F1
#
_cell.length_a   1.000
_cell.length_b   1.000
_cell.length_c   1.000
_cell.angle_alpha   90.00
_cell.angle_beta   90.00
_cell.angle_gamma   90.00
#
_symmetry.space_group_name_H-M   'P 1'
#
loop_
_entity.id
_entity.type
_entity.pdbx_description
1 polymer ?
#
loop_
_entity_poly.entity_id
_entity_poly.type
_entity_poly.pdbx_seq_one_letter_code
_entity_poly.pdbx_strand_id
1 'polypeptide(L)'
;MRQRPPRCSVVTINKPFAFRMEADMRRFLGPLVFLVLLAAIVPLPAFLWAQGPVQKGQAQRALDIYFIDTEGGQATLFVTPSGESMLVDTGFAANQGMPDATATSSSGAPITRDADRISTVFKQAGVTVLDWMVISHYHGDHVGNAAELASRIPVRHFVDHGPYSVELQPNRSAAFLAYMAVRDKGRAMVAKPGDKIPVPGLDVEVVSSAGELIKVPMQGTPRQAAPGAGLPNPLCRDAKLKEQDPTPENFESVGVVVQYGSFRLLDLGDLTWNQEHALVCPNNLLGNFDVFHTTRHGDPHSGAPQLVHAIRARVAVMNNGERKGGDPTYWQTVHEAPGLVDFWQLHRSAAGGTDHNSPEQFLANIFGMINGRNGFMREYPARAKSAVSSSR
;
A
#
# COMPACT_ATOMS: atom_id res chain seq x y z
N MET A 1 1.83 25.95 9.83
CA MET A 1 0.75 25.05 10.30
C MET A 1 1.35 23.68 10.56
N ARG A 2 0.99 22.99 11.65
CA ARG A 2 1.53 21.64 11.95
C ARG A 2 0.85 20.63 11.03
N GLN A 3 1.63 19.86 10.26
CA GLN A 3 1.11 18.73 9.47
C GLN A 3 0.49 17.69 10.43
N ARG A 4 -0.64 17.09 10.02
CA ARG A 4 -1.26 15.99 10.78
C ARG A 4 -0.46 14.71 10.55
N PRO A 5 -0.45 13.78 11.53
CA PRO A 5 0.16 12.47 11.33
C PRO A 5 -0.50 11.72 10.16
N PRO A 6 0.24 10.89 9.40
CA PRO A 6 -0.33 10.05 8.36
C PRO A 6 -1.22 8.97 8.97
N ARG A 7 -2.20 8.50 8.22
CA ARG A 7 -3.10 7.41 8.57
C ARG A 7 -2.78 6.22 7.68
N CYS A 8 -2.23 5.17 8.28
CA CYS A 8 -2.04 3.90 7.57
C CYS A 8 -3.28 3.03 7.79
N SER A 9 -3.72 2.34 6.75
CA SER A 9 -4.89 1.47 6.78
C SER A 9 -4.55 0.18 6.06
N VAL A 10 -4.81 -0.96 6.70
CA VAL A 10 -4.80 -2.25 6.01
C VAL A 10 -6.23 -2.62 5.66
N VAL A 11 -6.53 -2.73 4.37
CA VAL A 11 -7.89 -2.89 3.90
C VAL A 11 -8.07 -4.23 3.21
N THR A 12 -8.91 -5.09 3.81
CA THR A 12 -9.52 -6.23 3.13
C THR A 12 -10.94 -5.89 2.70
N ILE A 13 -11.23 -6.13 1.42
CA ILE A 13 -12.58 -5.99 0.89
C ILE A 13 -13.02 -7.36 0.41
N ASN A 14 -13.75 -8.07 1.27
CA ASN A 14 -14.21 -9.44 1.01
C ASN A 14 -15.64 -9.52 0.49
N LYS A 15 -16.31 -8.40 0.17
CA LYS A 15 -17.60 -8.42 -0.54
C LYS A 15 -17.74 -7.28 -1.57
N PRO A 16 -18.35 -7.55 -2.75
CA PRO A 16 -18.95 -6.47 -3.52
C PRO A 16 -20.03 -5.84 -2.63
N PHE A 17 -20.06 -4.51 -2.56
CA PHE A 17 -21.14 -3.77 -1.92
C PHE A 17 -22.47 -4.14 -2.62
N ALA A 18 -23.18 -5.13 -2.09
CA ALA A 18 -24.62 -5.24 -2.34
C ALA A 18 -25.25 -4.04 -1.63
N PHE A 19 -25.58 -3.03 -2.41
CA PHE A 19 -26.42 -1.91 -1.98
C PHE A 19 -27.75 -2.50 -1.52
N ARG A 20 -27.92 -2.73 -0.22
CA ARG A 20 -29.24 -3.04 0.35
C ARG A 20 -29.98 -1.71 0.46
N MET A 21 -30.55 -1.27 -0.67
CA MET A 21 -31.61 -0.28 -0.66
C MET A 21 -32.82 -0.96 0.01
N GLU A 22 -32.92 -0.87 1.34
CA GLU A 22 -34.22 -0.96 2.00
C GLU A 22 -34.94 0.36 1.71
N ALA A 23 -35.49 0.45 0.50
CA ALA A 23 -36.58 1.36 0.20
C ALA A 23 -37.82 0.77 0.89
N ASP A 24 -37.99 1.14 2.15
CA ASP A 24 -39.22 0.86 2.88
C ASP A 24 -40.32 1.78 2.34
N MET A 25 -40.94 1.33 1.24
CA MET A 25 -42.02 2.04 0.59
C MET A 25 -43.03 1.02 0.09
N ARG A 26 -43.96 0.61 0.96
CA ARG A 26 -45.37 0.38 0.65
C ARG A 26 -46.15 -0.12 1.87
N ARG A 27 -47.01 0.77 2.38
CA ARG A 27 -48.45 0.59 2.68
C ARG A 27 -48.78 1.25 4.00
N PHE A 28 -49.47 2.39 3.96
CA PHE A 28 -50.84 2.49 4.45
C PHE A 28 -51.46 3.78 3.92
N LEU A 29 -52.47 3.63 3.07
CA LEU A 29 -53.36 4.69 2.62
C LEU A 29 -54.45 4.89 3.68
N GLY A 30 -54.49 6.11 4.23
CA GLY A 30 -55.68 6.90 4.61
C GLY A 30 -56.48 6.55 5.88
N PRO A 31 -57.45 7.39 6.28
CA PRO A 31 -57.57 8.85 6.09
C PRO A 31 -58.05 9.61 7.37
N LEU A 32 -58.05 10.96 7.29
CA LEU A 32 -58.77 11.94 8.13
C LEU A 32 -58.45 12.01 9.65
N VAL A 33 -58.11 13.20 10.15
CA VAL A 33 -58.99 14.03 10.99
C VAL A 33 -58.45 15.48 11.01
N PHE A 34 -59.31 16.41 10.59
CA PHE A 34 -59.21 17.84 10.79
C PHE A 34 -59.26 18.17 12.29
N LEU A 35 -58.35 19.00 12.80
CA LEU A 35 -58.61 19.79 14.01
C LEU A 35 -57.84 21.11 13.98
N VAL A 36 -58.63 22.17 13.84
CA VAL A 36 -58.32 23.60 13.99
C VAL A 36 -58.14 23.91 15.47
N LEU A 37 -57.10 24.66 15.86
CA LEU A 37 -57.05 25.57 17.03
C LEU A 37 -55.77 26.42 16.90
N LEU A 38 -55.87 27.67 16.45
CA LEU A 38 -56.06 28.91 17.23
C LEU A 38 -54.77 29.47 17.84
N ALA A 39 -54.53 30.72 17.43
CA ALA A 39 -53.39 31.58 17.70
C ALA A 39 -53.09 31.83 19.19
N ALA A 40 -51.79 31.92 19.50
CA ALA A 40 -51.27 32.80 20.54
C ALA A 40 -49.99 33.47 20.03
N ILE A 41 -50.11 34.74 19.66
CA ILE A 41 -48.99 35.61 19.28
C ILE A 41 -48.32 36.09 20.57
N VAL A 42 -47.06 35.71 20.77
CA VAL A 42 -46.18 36.29 21.80
C VAL A 42 -45.03 37.01 21.08
N PRO A 43 -44.80 38.32 21.30
CA PRO A 43 -43.68 39.00 20.67
C PRO A 43 -42.40 38.69 21.46
N LEU A 44 -41.54 37.83 20.92
CA LEU A 44 -40.16 37.68 21.41
C LEU A 44 -39.28 38.74 20.75
N PRO A 45 -38.44 39.47 21.50
CA PRO A 45 -37.53 40.45 20.93
C PRO A 45 -36.51 39.76 20.05
N ALA A 46 -36.42 40.20 18.80
CA ALA A 46 -35.47 39.73 17.81
C ALA A 46 -34.04 40.12 18.22
N PHE A 47 -33.39 39.27 19.01
CA PHE A 47 -31.92 39.26 19.09
C PHE A 47 -31.39 38.64 17.79
N LEU A 48 -31.14 39.51 16.80
CA LEU A 48 -30.33 39.19 15.63
C LEU A 48 -28.89 38.94 16.08
N TRP A 49 -28.59 37.71 16.50
CA TRP A 49 -27.23 37.22 16.49
C TRP A 49 -26.85 37.08 15.02
N ALA A 50 -26.00 37.98 14.53
CA ALA A 50 -25.30 37.79 13.28
C ALA A 50 -24.40 36.56 13.42
N GLN A 51 -24.96 35.39 13.13
CA GLN A 51 -24.21 34.17 12.89
C GLN A 51 -23.50 34.38 11.55
N GLY A 52 -22.36 35.06 11.57
CA GLY A 52 -21.44 35.03 10.44
C GLY A 52 -21.18 33.56 10.09
N PRO A 53 -21.05 33.20 8.80
CA PRO A 53 -20.82 31.81 8.42
C PRO A 53 -19.58 31.33 9.18
N VAL A 54 -19.80 30.41 10.12
CA VAL A 54 -18.71 29.63 10.70
C VAL A 54 -18.15 28.85 9.51
N GLN A 55 -17.05 29.35 8.96
CA GLN A 55 -16.20 28.55 8.09
C GLN A 55 -15.83 27.32 8.93
N LYS A 56 -16.53 26.20 8.71
CA LYS A 56 -16.00 24.89 9.04
C LYS A 56 -14.71 24.81 8.24
N GLY A 57 -13.59 25.19 8.86
CA GLY A 57 -12.27 25.01 8.27
C GLY A 57 -12.23 23.56 7.81
N GLN A 58 -12.00 23.35 6.51
CA GLN A 58 -11.85 22.00 5.99
C GLN A 58 -10.82 21.32 6.89
N ALA A 59 -11.26 20.30 7.63
CA ALA A 59 -10.36 19.54 8.46
C ALA A 59 -9.23 19.07 7.54
N GLN A 60 -8.00 19.54 7.77
CA GLN A 60 -6.86 19.15 6.93
C GLN A 60 -6.84 17.62 6.85
N ARG A 61 -7.00 17.08 5.64
CA ARG A 61 -6.91 15.65 5.40
C ARG A 61 -5.49 15.18 5.75
N ALA A 62 -5.35 13.97 6.27
CA ALA A 62 -4.05 13.36 6.49
C ALA A 62 -3.55 12.73 5.18
N LEU A 63 -2.31 12.26 5.15
CA LEU A 63 -1.92 11.24 4.16
C LEU A 63 -2.63 9.94 4.54
N ASP A 64 -3.43 9.39 3.64
CA ASP A 64 -4.03 8.07 3.79
C ASP A 64 -3.24 7.04 2.98
N ILE A 65 -2.91 5.90 3.58
CA ILE A 65 -2.20 4.78 2.95
C ILE A 65 -3.08 3.54 3.09
N TYR A 66 -3.33 2.83 1.99
CA TYR A 66 -4.16 1.64 1.95
C TYR A 66 -3.35 0.47 1.42
N PHE A 67 -3.03 -0.50 2.27
CA PHE A 67 -2.51 -1.80 1.84
C PHE A 67 -3.69 -2.70 1.50
N ILE A 68 -3.83 -3.08 0.23
CA ILE A 68 -5.02 -3.74 -0.29
C ILE A 68 -4.74 -5.24 -0.43
N ASP A 69 -5.55 -6.09 0.21
CA ASP A 69 -5.41 -7.54 0.11
C ASP A 69 -5.71 -8.06 -1.29
N THR A 70 -4.65 -8.49 -1.98
CA THR A 70 -4.67 -9.15 -3.28
C THR A 70 -4.31 -10.65 -3.17
N GLU A 71 -4.38 -11.21 -1.96
CA GLU A 71 -4.13 -12.62 -1.65
C GLU A 71 -2.78 -13.15 -2.15
N GLY A 72 -1.70 -12.45 -1.78
CA GLY A 72 -0.33 -12.81 -2.16
C GLY A 72 0.18 -12.08 -3.41
N GLY A 73 -0.41 -10.94 -3.72
CA GLY A 73 0.15 -9.95 -4.65
C GLY A 73 0.46 -8.64 -3.93
N GLN A 74 0.58 -7.55 -4.68
CA GLN A 74 0.76 -6.23 -4.09
C GLN A 74 -0.20 -5.18 -4.68
N ALA A 75 -0.78 -4.35 -3.83
CA ALA A 75 -1.43 -3.11 -4.21
C ALA A 75 -1.49 -2.15 -3.02
N THR A 76 -0.77 -1.03 -3.11
CA THR A 76 -0.70 -0.01 -2.05
C THR A 76 -1.10 1.36 -2.59
N LEU A 77 -2.22 1.90 -2.12
CA LEU A 77 -2.69 3.23 -2.51
C LEU A 77 -2.27 4.29 -1.49
N PHE A 78 -1.65 5.36 -1.96
CA PHE A 78 -1.34 6.57 -1.21
C PHE A 78 -2.26 7.69 -1.69
N VAL A 79 -2.92 8.40 -0.77
CA VAL A 79 -3.72 9.59 -1.06
C VAL A 79 -3.29 10.73 -0.17
N THR A 80 -2.73 11.77 -0.78
CA THR A 80 -2.19 12.93 -0.07
C THR A 80 -3.31 13.83 0.46
N PRO A 81 -3.02 14.73 1.43
CA PRO A 81 -3.97 15.73 1.89
C PRO A 81 -4.61 16.59 0.78
N SER A 82 -3.86 16.82 -0.31
CA SER A 82 -4.30 17.55 -1.50
C SER A 82 -5.20 16.74 -2.43
N GLY A 83 -5.30 15.42 -2.22
CA GLY A 83 -6.08 14.50 -3.06
C GLY A 83 -5.28 13.84 -4.19
N GLU A 84 -3.98 14.13 -4.31
CA GLU A 84 -3.09 13.43 -5.26
C GLU A 84 -2.89 11.98 -4.83
N SER A 85 -2.84 11.08 -5.82
CA SER A 85 -2.91 9.64 -5.63
C SER A 85 -1.77 8.90 -6.31
N MET A 86 -1.18 7.94 -5.59
CA MET A 86 -0.19 7.02 -6.14
C MET A 86 -0.57 5.59 -5.78
N LEU A 87 -0.66 4.70 -6.75
CA LEU A 87 -0.84 3.26 -6.55
C LEU A 87 0.47 2.55 -6.88
N VAL A 88 1.00 1.79 -5.93
CA VAL A 88 2.13 0.88 -6.14
C VAL A 88 1.57 -0.53 -6.31
N ASP A 89 1.77 -1.10 -7.49
CA ASP A 89 1.29 -2.40 -7.96
C ASP A 89 -0.25 -2.56 -7.95
N THR A 90 -0.72 -3.65 -8.57
CA THR A 90 -2.11 -3.81 -8.99
C THR A 90 -2.68 -5.22 -8.76
N GLY A 91 -1.99 -6.08 -8.01
CA GLY A 91 -2.47 -7.43 -7.70
C GLY A 91 -2.52 -8.35 -8.92
N PHE A 92 -3.20 -9.49 -8.75
CA PHE A 92 -3.30 -10.52 -9.78
C PHE A 92 -4.30 -10.18 -10.87
N ALA A 93 -3.90 -10.39 -12.12
CA ALA A 93 -4.85 -10.51 -13.22
C ALA A 93 -5.81 -11.69 -12.96
N ALA A 94 -7.10 -11.44 -13.15
CA ALA A 94 -8.18 -12.41 -13.09
C ALA A 94 -7.99 -13.64 -12.17
N ASN A 95 -7.81 -14.84 -12.74
CA ASN A 95 -7.73 -16.12 -12.02
C ASN A 95 -6.38 -16.32 -11.31
N GLN A 96 -5.88 -15.33 -10.59
CA GLN A 96 -4.57 -15.36 -9.92
C GLN A 96 -3.40 -15.58 -10.90
N GLY A 97 -3.50 -15.05 -12.13
CA GLY A 97 -2.48 -15.28 -13.17
C GLY A 97 -2.38 -16.74 -13.65
N MET A 98 -3.31 -17.63 -13.27
CA MET A 98 -3.35 -19.00 -13.78
C MET A 98 -3.84 -19.02 -15.23
N PRO A 99 -3.23 -19.83 -16.12
CA PRO A 99 -3.49 -19.83 -17.56
C PRO A 99 -4.91 -20.31 -17.95
N ASP A 100 -5.67 -20.88 -17.03
CA ASP A 100 -7.06 -21.23 -17.28
C ASP A 100 -7.96 -19.99 -17.14
N ALA A 101 -8.08 -19.24 -18.24
CA ALA A 101 -9.02 -18.12 -18.39
C ALA A 101 -10.51 -18.55 -18.38
N THR A 102 -10.83 -19.83 -18.16
CA THR A 102 -12.22 -20.32 -18.13
C THR A 102 -12.84 -20.29 -16.74
N ALA A 103 -12.08 -20.04 -15.66
CA ALA A 103 -12.71 -19.77 -14.38
C ALA A 103 -13.44 -18.44 -14.48
N THR A 104 -14.74 -18.55 -14.67
CA THR A 104 -15.70 -17.48 -14.47
C THR A 104 -16.14 -17.56 -13.01
N SER A 105 -16.48 -16.43 -12.42
CA SER A 105 -17.25 -16.46 -11.17
C SER A 105 -18.49 -17.34 -11.36
N SER A 106 -19.13 -17.80 -10.28
CA SER A 106 -20.38 -18.59 -10.37
C SER A 106 -21.51 -17.88 -11.13
N SER A 107 -21.35 -16.62 -11.51
CA SER A 107 -22.24 -15.82 -12.35
C SER A 107 -21.80 -15.68 -13.83
N GLY A 108 -20.71 -16.32 -14.26
CA GLY A 108 -20.22 -16.26 -15.66
C GLY A 108 -19.39 -15.01 -15.99
N ALA A 109 -19.16 -14.10 -15.03
CA ALA A 109 -18.33 -12.90 -15.24
C ALA A 109 -16.82 -13.24 -15.11
N PRO A 110 -15.94 -12.56 -15.89
CA PRO A 110 -14.49 -12.63 -15.70
C PRO A 110 -14.13 -12.37 -14.24
N ILE A 111 -13.27 -13.19 -13.65
CA ILE A 111 -12.74 -12.91 -12.30
C ILE A 111 -11.94 -11.61 -12.42
N THR A 112 -12.32 -10.59 -11.66
CA THR A 112 -11.60 -9.30 -11.59
C THR A 112 -11.39 -8.91 -10.13
N ARG A 113 -11.26 -9.91 -9.25
CA ARG A 113 -11.27 -9.78 -7.79
C ARG A 113 -10.37 -8.63 -7.32
N ASP A 114 -9.11 -8.62 -7.73
CA ASP A 114 -8.15 -7.62 -7.26
C ASP A 114 -8.44 -6.24 -7.85
N ALA A 115 -8.77 -6.15 -9.14
CA ALA A 115 -9.24 -4.90 -9.73
C ALA A 115 -10.49 -4.34 -9.04
N ASP A 116 -11.43 -5.19 -8.63
CA ASP A 116 -12.65 -4.82 -7.91
C ASP A 116 -12.37 -4.34 -6.49
N ARG A 117 -11.47 -5.03 -5.77
CA ARG A 117 -10.99 -4.59 -4.44
C ARG A 117 -10.32 -3.23 -4.53
N ILE A 118 -9.39 -3.05 -5.47
CA ILE A 118 -8.67 -1.78 -5.70
C ILE A 118 -9.67 -0.68 -6.10
N SER A 119 -10.60 -0.97 -7.02
CA SER A 119 -11.63 -0.01 -7.44
C SER A 119 -12.56 0.40 -6.28
N THR A 120 -12.80 -0.50 -5.33
CA THR A 120 -13.59 -0.18 -4.13
C THR A 120 -12.81 0.75 -3.21
N VAL A 121 -11.52 0.54 -3.02
CA VAL A 121 -10.65 1.45 -2.26
C VAL A 121 -10.56 2.82 -2.95
N PHE A 122 -10.46 2.88 -4.28
CA PHE A 122 -10.52 4.14 -5.03
C PHE A 122 -11.81 4.92 -4.70
N LYS A 123 -12.97 4.26 -4.72
CA LYS A 123 -14.26 4.89 -4.35
C LYS A 123 -14.26 5.37 -2.90
N GLN A 124 -13.75 4.57 -1.97
CA GLN A 124 -13.66 4.93 -0.55
C GLN A 124 -12.75 6.13 -0.30
N ALA A 125 -11.63 6.21 -1.01
CA ALA A 125 -10.65 7.28 -0.90
C ALA A 125 -11.01 8.52 -1.77
N GLY A 126 -12.06 8.44 -2.58
CA GLY A 126 -12.48 9.51 -3.49
C GLY A 126 -11.57 9.71 -4.69
N VAL A 127 -10.81 8.68 -5.08
CA VAL A 127 -9.93 8.66 -6.25
C VAL A 127 -10.75 8.37 -7.50
N THR A 128 -10.92 9.38 -8.36
CA THR A 128 -11.61 9.24 -9.66
C THR A 128 -10.64 9.32 -10.85
N VAL A 129 -9.41 9.73 -10.59
CA VAL A 129 -8.27 9.76 -11.52
C VAL A 129 -7.06 9.32 -10.71
N LEU A 130 -6.26 8.41 -11.24
CA LEU A 130 -5.01 7.99 -10.63
C LEU A 130 -3.87 8.85 -11.19
N ASP A 131 -3.15 9.56 -10.32
CA ASP A 131 -2.07 10.44 -10.76
C ASP A 131 -0.83 9.63 -11.14
N TRP A 132 -0.46 8.65 -10.30
CA TRP A 132 0.73 7.82 -10.50
C TRP A 132 0.39 6.34 -10.31
N MET A 133 0.65 5.53 -11.33
CA MET A 133 0.69 4.07 -11.24
C MET A 133 2.15 3.63 -11.31
N VAL A 134 2.67 3.12 -10.21
CA VAL A 134 4.02 2.55 -10.11
C VAL A 134 3.89 1.04 -10.18
N ILE A 135 4.53 0.43 -11.17
CA ILE A 135 4.67 -1.02 -11.29
C ILE A 135 6.08 -1.37 -10.86
N SER A 136 6.22 -2.09 -9.75
CA SER A 136 7.52 -2.49 -9.22
C SER A 136 8.24 -3.39 -10.21
N HIS A 137 7.56 -4.42 -10.71
CA HIS A 137 8.05 -5.35 -11.71
C HIS A 137 6.88 -6.08 -12.37
N TYR A 138 7.17 -6.93 -13.35
CA TYR A 138 6.16 -7.45 -14.28
C TYR A 138 5.60 -8.84 -13.96
N HIS A 139 5.78 -9.35 -12.74
CA HIS A 139 5.05 -10.56 -12.35
C HIS A 139 3.56 -10.30 -12.22
N GLY A 140 2.78 -11.34 -12.52
CA GLY A 140 1.35 -11.24 -12.75
C GLY A 140 0.54 -10.77 -11.54
N ASP A 141 1.10 -10.79 -10.34
CA ASP A 141 0.49 -10.34 -9.09
C ASP A 141 0.90 -8.94 -8.64
N HIS A 142 1.70 -8.27 -9.48
CA HIS A 142 2.08 -6.87 -9.35
C HIS A 142 1.51 -6.06 -10.51
N VAL A 143 1.81 -6.45 -11.75
CA VAL A 143 1.33 -5.73 -12.95
C VAL A 143 -0.06 -6.17 -13.43
N GLY A 144 -0.61 -7.22 -12.83
CA GLY A 144 -1.73 -7.99 -13.37
C GLY A 144 -2.97 -7.19 -13.77
N ASN A 145 -3.39 -6.22 -12.95
CA ASN A 145 -4.58 -5.41 -13.24
C ASN A 145 -4.26 -4.01 -13.77
N ALA A 146 -3.01 -3.69 -14.13
CA ALA A 146 -2.66 -2.35 -14.59
C ALA A 146 -3.51 -1.92 -15.81
N ALA A 147 -3.68 -2.81 -16.79
CA ALA A 147 -4.53 -2.57 -17.96
C ALA A 147 -6.02 -2.47 -17.62
N GLU A 148 -6.51 -3.37 -16.75
CA GLU A 148 -7.91 -3.38 -16.31
C GLU A 148 -8.26 -2.10 -15.54
N LEU A 149 -7.43 -1.67 -14.59
CA LEU A 149 -7.63 -0.45 -13.83
C LEU A 149 -7.56 0.81 -14.70
N ALA A 150 -6.64 0.85 -15.67
CA ALA A 150 -6.54 1.96 -16.62
C ALA A 150 -7.76 2.07 -17.55
N SER A 151 -8.56 0.99 -17.69
CA SER A 151 -9.84 1.03 -18.40
C SER A 151 -10.99 1.57 -17.54
N ARG A 152 -10.86 1.51 -16.20
CA ARG A 152 -11.90 1.89 -15.23
C ARG A 152 -11.82 3.35 -14.82
N ILE A 153 -10.62 3.88 -14.63
CA ILE A 153 -10.37 5.30 -14.33
C ILE A 153 -9.16 5.82 -15.14
N PRO A 154 -9.09 7.11 -15.46
CA PRO A 154 -7.91 7.68 -16.10
C PRO A 154 -6.66 7.54 -15.22
N VAL A 155 -5.54 7.14 -15.84
CA VAL A 155 -4.20 7.13 -15.23
C VAL A 155 -3.34 8.18 -15.91
N ARG A 156 -2.77 9.11 -15.14
CA ARG A 156 -1.99 10.23 -15.70
C ARG A 156 -0.55 9.83 -16.02
N HIS A 157 0.10 9.15 -15.07
CA HIS A 157 1.50 8.77 -15.17
C HIS A 157 1.70 7.30 -14.81
N PHE A 158 2.60 6.66 -15.56
CA PHE A 158 3.06 5.30 -15.32
C PHE A 158 4.55 5.33 -14.96
N VAL A 159 4.97 4.48 -14.03
CA VAL A 159 6.37 4.33 -13.60
C VAL A 159 6.71 2.85 -13.55
N ASP A 160 7.83 2.46 -14.15
CA ASP A 160 8.38 1.10 -14.11
C ASP A 160 9.89 1.09 -14.35
N HIS A 161 10.51 -0.09 -14.32
CA HIS A 161 11.96 -0.25 -14.54
C HIS A 161 12.36 -0.30 -16.03
N GLY A 162 11.39 -0.28 -16.96
CA GLY A 162 11.66 -0.24 -18.40
C GLY A 162 11.47 -1.59 -19.11
N PRO A 163 12.43 -2.08 -19.92
CA PRO A 163 12.25 -3.30 -20.70
C PRO A 163 11.95 -4.53 -19.83
N TYR A 164 11.17 -5.47 -20.36
CA TYR A 164 10.88 -6.74 -19.70
C TYR A 164 12.12 -7.63 -19.61
N SER A 165 12.41 -8.15 -18.41
CA SER A 165 13.49 -9.11 -18.22
C SER A 165 13.03 -10.52 -18.60
N VAL A 166 13.89 -11.24 -19.33
CA VAL A 166 13.54 -12.57 -19.84
C VAL A 166 13.45 -13.55 -18.68
N GLU A 167 12.24 -13.82 -18.24
CA GLU A 167 11.86 -14.74 -17.16
C GLU A 167 12.23 -16.23 -17.36
N LEU A 168 12.98 -16.56 -18.42
CA LEU A 168 13.33 -17.93 -18.84
C LEU A 168 12.11 -18.89 -18.96
N GLN A 169 10.90 -18.34 -19.00
CA GLN A 169 9.61 -19.04 -19.12
C GLN A 169 8.70 -18.30 -20.11
N PRO A 170 8.16 -18.96 -21.16
CA PRO A 170 7.44 -18.28 -22.24
C PRO A 170 6.12 -17.61 -21.82
N ASN A 171 5.49 -18.05 -20.74
CA ASN A 171 4.14 -17.65 -20.34
C ASN A 171 4.08 -16.45 -19.38
N ARG A 172 5.23 -15.86 -19.00
CA ARG A 172 5.28 -14.80 -17.99
C ARG A 172 5.17 -13.37 -18.55
N SER A 173 5.23 -13.19 -19.87
CA SER A 173 5.16 -11.87 -20.52
C SER A 173 3.73 -11.34 -20.72
N ALA A 174 2.69 -12.16 -20.54
CA ALA A 174 1.32 -11.76 -20.88
C ALA A 174 0.84 -10.52 -20.11
N ALA A 175 1.12 -10.46 -18.80
CA ALA A 175 0.73 -9.34 -17.96
C ALA A 175 1.49 -8.06 -18.32
N PHE A 176 2.80 -8.18 -18.63
CA PHE A 176 3.61 -7.09 -19.18
C PHE A 176 3.05 -6.55 -20.50
N LEU A 177 2.72 -7.43 -21.45
CA LEU A 177 2.19 -7.03 -22.76
C LEU A 177 0.85 -6.30 -22.64
N ALA A 178 -0.03 -6.74 -21.73
CA ALA A 178 -1.29 -6.05 -21.45
C ALA A 178 -1.04 -4.65 -20.86
N TYR A 179 -0.09 -4.54 -19.92
CA TYR A 179 0.31 -3.27 -19.33
C TYR A 179 0.94 -2.31 -20.35
N MET A 180 1.87 -2.78 -21.19
CA MET A 180 2.47 -1.97 -22.25
C MET A 180 1.42 -1.29 -23.13
N ALA A 181 0.35 -2.00 -23.49
CA ALA A 181 -0.71 -1.49 -24.36
C ALA A 181 -1.47 -0.27 -23.78
N VAL A 182 -1.46 -0.09 -22.45
CA VAL A 182 -2.01 1.11 -21.79
C VAL A 182 -0.93 2.12 -21.43
N ARG A 183 0.24 1.65 -20.98
CA ARG A 183 1.40 2.47 -20.63
C ARG A 183 1.85 3.34 -21.79
N ASP A 184 1.96 2.77 -22.99
CA ASP A 184 2.48 3.45 -24.18
C ASP A 184 1.52 4.53 -24.71
N LYS A 185 0.29 4.57 -24.20
CA LYS A 185 -0.69 5.64 -24.48
C LYS A 185 -0.64 6.77 -23.43
N GLY A 186 0.03 6.55 -22.30
CA GLY A 186 0.14 7.47 -21.18
C GLY A 186 1.50 8.16 -21.09
N ARG A 187 1.71 8.92 -20.02
CA ARG A 187 3.02 9.50 -19.70
C ARG A 187 3.82 8.50 -18.86
N ALA A 188 4.76 7.81 -19.48
CA ALA A 188 5.60 6.84 -18.78
C ALA A 188 6.93 7.44 -18.32
N MET A 189 7.39 7.01 -17.16
CA MET A 189 8.72 7.26 -16.59
C MET A 189 9.42 5.93 -16.37
N VAL A 190 10.63 5.78 -16.92
CA VAL A 190 11.51 4.65 -16.58
C VAL A 190 12.32 5.07 -15.35
N ALA A 191 12.03 4.43 -14.22
CA ALA A 191 12.61 4.72 -12.93
C ALA A 191 14.09 4.32 -12.86
N LYS A 192 14.91 5.17 -12.24
CA LYS A 192 16.30 4.87 -11.90
C LYS A 192 16.55 5.19 -10.43
N PRO A 193 17.48 4.48 -9.75
CA PRO A 193 17.84 4.82 -8.38
C PRO A 193 18.26 6.29 -8.23
N GLY A 194 17.68 6.99 -7.26
CA GLY A 194 17.83 8.42 -7.01
C GLY A 194 16.79 9.32 -7.69
N ASP A 195 15.99 8.78 -8.62
CA ASP A 195 14.90 9.53 -9.23
C ASP A 195 13.81 9.85 -8.20
N LYS A 196 13.10 10.97 -8.43
CA LYS A 196 11.94 11.38 -7.63
C LYS A 196 10.65 11.18 -8.42
N ILE A 197 9.65 10.55 -7.80
CA ILE A 197 8.28 10.48 -8.34
C ILE A 197 7.51 11.70 -7.81
N PRO A 198 7.10 12.65 -8.67
CA PRO A 198 6.57 13.94 -8.23
C PRO A 198 5.10 13.85 -7.82
N VAL A 199 4.85 13.23 -6.66
CA VAL A 199 3.55 13.21 -5.99
C VAL A 199 3.45 14.39 -5.03
N PRO A 200 2.65 15.44 -5.32
CA PRO A 200 2.60 16.64 -4.49
C PRO A 200 2.29 16.34 -3.02
N GLY A 201 3.17 16.80 -2.13
CA GLY A 201 3.06 16.58 -0.70
C GLY A 201 3.80 15.35 -0.17
N LEU A 202 4.31 14.49 -1.04
CA LEU A 202 5.23 13.40 -0.70
C LEU A 202 6.62 13.69 -1.27
N ASP A 203 7.64 13.14 -0.60
CA ASP A 203 8.94 12.92 -1.19
C ASP A 203 9.07 11.42 -1.47
N VAL A 204 9.00 11.03 -2.75
CA VAL A 204 9.07 9.63 -3.20
C VAL A 204 10.36 9.45 -3.97
N GLU A 205 11.28 8.65 -3.45
CA GLU A 205 12.58 8.37 -4.07
C GLU A 205 12.69 6.91 -4.47
N VAL A 206 13.13 6.66 -5.69
CA VAL A 206 13.45 5.33 -6.18
C VAL A 206 14.79 4.89 -5.60
N VAL A 207 14.84 3.73 -4.95
CA VAL A 207 16.05 3.20 -4.31
C VAL A 207 16.63 1.96 -5.00
N SER A 208 15.82 1.27 -5.79
CA SER A 208 16.21 0.17 -6.68
C SER A 208 15.39 0.25 -7.96
N SER A 209 15.96 -0.14 -9.09
CA SER A 209 15.24 -0.31 -10.37
C SER A 209 16.20 -0.91 -11.40
N ALA A 210 15.71 -1.83 -12.24
CA ALA A 210 16.47 -2.42 -13.33
C ALA A 210 17.85 -2.97 -12.88
N GLY A 211 17.86 -3.63 -11.71
CA GLY A 211 19.04 -4.26 -11.12
C GLY A 211 20.06 -3.30 -10.50
N GLU A 212 19.86 -1.98 -10.66
CA GLU A 212 20.68 -0.95 -10.03
C GLU A 212 20.08 -0.54 -8.69
N LEU A 213 20.94 -0.07 -7.79
CA LEU A 213 20.61 0.39 -6.45
C LEU A 213 21.18 1.80 -6.21
N ILE A 214 20.61 2.53 -5.25
CA ILE A 214 21.27 3.75 -4.77
C ILE A 214 22.65 3.42 -4.21
N LYS A 215 23.60 4.34 -4.44
CA LYS A 215 25.02 4.17 -4.05
C LYS A 215 25.44 5.13 -2.94
N VAL A 216 24.55 6.05 -2.58
CA VAL A 216 24.79 7.06 -1.55
C VAL A 216 23.70 6.95 -0.47
N PRO A 217 24.02 7.24 0.80
CA PRO A 217 23.01 7.26 1.85
C PRO A 217 21.88 8.24 1.55
N MET A 218 20.65 7.78 1.79
CA MET A 218 19.45 8.59 1.63
C MET A 218 19.51 9.86 2.48
N GLN A 219 19.11 10.95 1.85
CA GLN A 219 18.80 12.18 2.56
C GLN A 219 17.38 12.06 3.15
N GLY A 220 17.15 12.72 4.28
CA GLY A 220 15.84 12.85 4.88
C GLY A 220 15.17 14.15 4.41
N THR A 221 14.64 14.94 5.35
CA THR A 221 14.11 16.27 5.04
C THR A 221 15.20 17.17 4.44
N PRO A 222 14.87 18.20 3.65
CA PRO A 222 15.87 19.08 3.04
C PRO A 222 16.87 19.58 4.09
N ARG A 223 18.12 19.10 4.00
CA ARG A 223 19.31 19.39 4.86
C ARG A 223 19.63 18.44 6.02
N GLN A 224 19.02 17.27 6.16
CA GLN A 224 19.48 16.26 7.13
C GLN A 224 19.47 14.86 6.53
N ALA A 225 20.50 14.06 6.81
CA ALA A 225 20.50 12.64 6.47
C ALA A 225 19.28 11.93 7.07
N ALA A 226 18.75 10.94 6.37
CA ALA A 226 17.68 10.13 6.94
C ALA A 226 18.19 9.44 8.22
N PRO A 227 17.39 9.35 9.31
CA PRO A 227 17.87 8.76 10.56
C PRO A 227 18.45 7.37 10.34
N GLY A 228 19.70 7.13 10.72
CA GLY A 228 20.37 5.83 10.55
C GLY A 228 21.03 5.60 9.19
N ALA A 229 20.76 6.44 8.18
CA ALA A 229 21.36 6.29 6.86
C ALA A 229 22.87 6.58 6.92
N GLY A 230 23.66 5.74 6.23
CA GLY A 230 25.11 5.79 6.20
C GLY A 230 25.82 5.15 7.39
N LEU A 231 25.09 4.71 8.43
CA LEU A 231 25.71 4.02 9.56
C LEU A 231 26.18 2.61 9.18
N PRO A 232 27.32 2.15 9.71
CA PRO A 232 27.76 0.76 9.54
C PRO A 232 26.70 -0.22 10.03
N ASN A 233 26.57 -1.34 9.31
CA ASN A 233 25.66 -2.43 9.65
C ASN A 233 26.45 -3.65 10.15
N PRO A 234 26.49 -3.91 11.47
CA PRO A 234 27.29 -5.00 12.04
C PRO A 234 26.87 -6.40 11.54
N LEU A 235 25.63 -6.57 11.08
CA LEU A 235 25.12 -7.84 10.56
C LEU A 235 25.75 -8.24 9.22
N CYS A 236 26.45 -7.32 8.56
CA CYS A 236 27.10 -7.56 7.27
C CYS A 236 28.36 -8.42 7.38
N ARG A 237 29.02 -8.47 8.55
CA ARG A 237 30.30 -9.19 8.71
C ARG A 237 30.17 -10.68 8.38
N ASP A 238 29.09 -11.29 8.86
CA ASP A 238 28.86 -12.73 8.75
C ASP A 238 27.73 -13.05 7.74
N ALA A 239 27.35 -12.05 6.93
CA ALA A 239 26.26 -12.17 5.97
C ALA A 239 26.60 -13.18 4.87
N LYS A 240 25.59 -13.96 4.49
CA LYS A 240 25.67 -14.89 3.37
C LYS A 240 24.73 -14.45 2.28
N LEU A 241 25.26 -14.32 1.07
CA LEU A 241 24.44 -14.15 -0.12
C LEU A 241 23.77 -15.46 -0.49
N LYS A 242 22.64 -15.37 -1.20
CA LYS A 242 21.93 -16.53 -1.74
C LYS A 242 22.21 -16.68 -3.22
N GLU A 243 22.06 -17.90 -3.72
CA GLU A 243 21.94 -18.12 -5.15
C GLU A 243 20.67 -17.40 -5.65
N GLN A 244 20.80 -16.64 -6.73
CA GLN A 244 19.67 -15.93 -7.31
C GLN A 244 18.69 -16.96 -7.87
N ASP A 245 17.44 -16.87 -7.43
CA ASP A 245 16.40 -17.76 -7.89
C ASP A 245 16.02 -17.45 -9.35
N PRO A 246 15.44 -18.41 -10.11
CA PRO A 246 15.18 -18.28 -11.55
C PRO A 246 13.96 -17.40 -11.85
N THR A 247 13.85 -16.25 -11.17
CA THR A 247 12.87 -15.19 -11.40
C THR A 247 13.58 -13.85 -11.53
N PRO A 248 14.30 -13.63 -12.66
CA PRO A 248 15.14 -12.45 -12.84
C PRO A 248 14.35 -11.14 -12.74
N GLU A 249 13.06 -11.12 -13.06
CA GLU A 249 12.24 -9.92 -12.96
C GLU A 249 12.11 -9.38 -11.51
N ASN A 250 12.21 -10.24 -10.49
CA ASN A 250 12.23 -9.78 -9.08
C ASN A 250 13.47 -8.95 -8.76
N PHE A 251 14.60 -9.25 -9.40
CA PHE A 251 15.85 -8.50 -9.32
C PHE A 251 15.70 -7.06 -9.84
N GLU A 252 14.76 -6.84 -10.76
CA GLU A 252 14.55 -5.56 -11.46
C GLU A 252 13.63 -4.60 -10.69
N SER A 253 13.06 -5.03 -9.57
CA SER A 253 12.00 -4.33 -8.83
C SER A 253 12.32 -2.85 -8.59
N VAL A 254 11.40 -1.99 -9.02
CA VAL A 254 11.34 -0.58 -8.62
C VAL A 254 10.97 -0.52 -7.15
N GLY A 255 11.96 -0.28 -6.31
CA GLY A 255 11.79 -0.05 -4.89
C GLY A 255 11.73 1.45 -4.60
N VAL A 256 10.84 1.86 -3.71
CA VAL A 256 10.60 3.25 -3.35
C VAL A 256 10.66 3.48 -1.85
N VAL A 257 11.15 4.67 -1.49
CA VAL A 257 10.97 5.25 -0.17
C VAL A 257 9.99 6.40 -0.26
N VAL A 258 8.91 6.32 0.52
CA VAL A 258 7.88 7.35 0.59
C VAL A 258 8.03 8.10 1.90
N GLN A 259 8.26 9.41 1.81
CA GLN A 259 8.39 10.30 2.96
C GLN A 259 7.27 11.35 2.99
N TYR A 260 6.65 11.51 4.16
CA TYR A 260 5.66 12.55 4.45
C TYR A 260 6.02 13.26 5.76
N GLY A 261 6.62 14.45 5.64
CA GLY A 261 7.22 15.14 6.77
C GLY A 261 8.33 14.28 7.40
N SER A 262 8.14 13.79 8.62
CA SER A 262 9.08 12.87 9.28
C SER A 262 8.71 11.39 9.13
N PHE A 263 7.53 11.07 8.60
CA PHE A 263 7.11 9.68 8.38
C PHE A 263 7.86 9.10 7.19
N ARG A 264 8.32 7.84 7.31
CA ARG A 264 8.99 7.12 6.22
C ARG A 264 8.44 5.71 6.08
N LEU A 265 8.10 5.34 4.85
CA LEU A 265 7.71 3.99 4.44
C LEU A 265 8.70 3.45 3.41
N LEU A 266 9.11 2.20 3.58
CA LEU A 266 9.92 1.45 2.62
C LEU A 266 9.04 0.41 1.91
N ASP A 267 9.01 0.43 0.59
CA ASP A 267 8.37 -0.57 -0.27
C ASP A 267 9.34 -0.96 -1.37
N LEU A 268 9.82 -2.19 -1.36
CA LEU A 268 10.80 -2.68 -2.32
C LEU A 268 10.18 -3.66 -3.34
N GLY A 269 8.86 -3.85 -3.34
CA GLY A 269 8.21 -4.90 -4.12
C GLY A 269 8.81 -6.27 -3.81
N ASP A 270 9.20 -7.01 -4.84
CA ASP A 270 9.73 -8.38 -4.70
C ASP A 270 11.26 -8.46 -4.74
N LEU A 271 11.93 -7.34 -4.39
CA LEU A 271 13.38 -7.25 -4.36
C LEU A 271 14.01 -8.42 -3.57
N THR A 272 15.05 -9.02 -4.12
CA THR A 272 15.60 -10.28 -3.60
C THR A 272 16.71 -10.06 -2.56
N TRP A 273 17.01 -11.12 -1.82
CA TRP A 273 17.97 -11.14 -0.70
C TRP A 273 19.28 -10.41 -0.97
N ASN A 274 19.85 -10.56 -2.17
CA ASN A 274 21.17 -10.00 -2.47
C ASN A 274 21.11 -8.48 -2.69
N GLN A 275 20.03 -7.96 -3.25
CA GLN A 275 19.77 -6.52 -3.40
C GLN A 275 19.46 -5.88 -2.06
N GLU A 276 18.61 -6.53 -1.27
CA GLU A 276 18.33 -6.12 0.11
C GLU A 276 19.63 -5.96 0.89
N HIS A 277 20.51 -6.97 0.80
CA HIS A 277 21.84 -6.94 1.39
C HIS A 277 22.68 -5.77 0.84
N ALA A 278 22.74 -5.60 -0.47
CA ALA A 278 23.55 -4.55 -1.11
C ALA A 278 23.07 -3.11 -0.77
N LEU A 279 21.78 -2.91 -0.48
CA LEU A 279 21.25 -1.63 -0.01
C LEU A 279 21.74 -1.25 1.39
N VAL A 280 22.20 -2.21 2.19
CA VAL A 280 22.49 -1.99 3.61
C VAL A 280 23.84 -2.52 4.10
N CYS A 281 24.67 -3.04 3.19
CA CYS A 281 25.99 -3.57 3.50
C CYS A 281 27.07 -2.92 2.61
N PRO A 282 28.20 -2.47 3.20
CA PRO A 282 28.55 -2.53 4.62
C PRO A 282 27.85 -1.48 5.51
N ASN A 283 27.19 -0.50 4.89
CA ASN A 283 26.48 0.59 5.58
C ASN A 283 25.01 0.59 5.19
N ASN A 284 24.11 0.89 6.14
CA ASN A 284 22.69 1.06 5.86
C ASN A 284 22.46 2.31 5.00
N LEU A 285 22.27 2.19 3.68
CA LEU A 285 22.05 3.37 2.82
C LEU A 285 20.64 3.97 2.99
N LEU A 286 19.67 3.18 3.46
CA LEU A 286 18.26 3.56 3.53
C LEU A 286 17.90 4.31 4.82
N GLY A 287 18.57 3.99 5.93
CA GLY A 287 18.24 4.47 7.27
C GLY A 287 17.04 3.75 7.89
N ASN A 288 16.32 4.45 8.78
CA ASN A 288 15.25 3.88 9.61
C ASN A 288 13.86 4.26 9.11
N PHE A 289 12.86 3.40 9.37
CA PHE A 289 11.51 3.57 8.84
C PHE A 289 10.42 3.45 9.91
N ASP A 290 9.28 4.10 9.65
CA ASP A 290 8.06 3.86 10.44
C ASP A 290 7.37 2.59 9.96
N VAL A 291 7.31 2.39 8.64
CA VAL A 291 6.65 1.24 8.02
C VAL A 291 7.58 0.55 7.02
N PHE A 292 7.66 -0.78 7.10
CA PHE A 292 8.27 -1.63 6.08
C PHE A 292 7.18 -2.49 5.44
N HIS A 293 6.95 -2.31 4.14
CA HIS A 293 6.17 -3.25 3.35
C HIS A 293 7.10 -4.39 2.96
N THR A 294 6.84 -5.60 3.47
CA THR A 294 7.79 -6.71 3.35
C THR A 294 8.04 -7.04 1.90
N THR A 295 9.28 -7.35 1.60
CA THR A 295 9.68 -7.84 0.30
C THR A 295 9.08 -9.18 -0.03
N ARG A 296 8.74 -9.38 -1.30
CA ARG A 296 8.43 -10.68 -1.90
C ARG A 296 7.39 -11.49 -1.13
N HIS A 297 6.38 -10.79 -0.63
CA HIS A 297 5.29 -11.35 0.17
C HIS A 297 5.73 -12.11 1.44
N GLY A 298 6.98 -11.98 1.87
CA GLY A 298 7.55 -12.81 2.93
C GLY A 298 8.06 -14.18 2.47
N ASP A 299 8.56 -14.30 1.24
CA ASP A 299 9.24 -15.49 0.72
C ASP A 299 10.73 -15.52 1.12
N PRO A 300 11.31 -16.69 1.45
CA PRO A 300 12.68 -16.80 1.96
C PRO A 300 13.77 -16.48 0.93
N HIS A 301 13.49 -16.24 -0.35
CA HIS A 301 14.47 -15.65 -1.29
C HIS A 301 14.68 -14.15 -1.08
N SER A 302 14.02 -13.57 -0.08
CA SER A 302 14.16 -12.20 0.42
C SER A 302 14.15 -12.21 1.96
N GLY A 303 14.12 -11.04 2.59
CA GLY A 303 14.09 -10.92 4.05
C GLY A 303 15.46 -11.08 4.69
N ALA A 304 16.52 -10.60 4.04
CA ALA A 304 17.86 -10.58 4.62
C ALA A 304 17.84 -9.89 5.99
N PRO A 305 18.29 -10.55 7.09
CA PRO A 305 18.32 -9.93 8.42
C PRO A 305 19.11 -8.61 8.43
N GLN A 306 20.13 -8.50 7.57
CA GLN A 306 20.91 -7.30 7.35
C GLN A 306 20.03 -6.11 6.97
N LEU A 307 19.01 -6.31 6.11
CA LEU A 307 18.04 -5.27 5.77
C LEU A 307 17.01 -5.13 6.89
N VAL A 308 16.26 -6.20 7.17
CA VAL A 308 15.07 -6.18 8.02
C VAL A 308 15.38 -5.62 9.41
N HIS A 309 16.55 -5.92 9.98
CA HIS A 309 16.93 -5.42 11.31
C HIS A 309 17.57 -4.03 11.25
N ALA A 310 18.36 -3.71 10.21
CA ALA A 310 19.05 -2.42 10.12
C ALA A 310 18.11 -1.25 9.83
N ILE A 311 16.98 -1.50 9.15
CA ILE A 311 15.97 -0.47 8.88
C ILE A 311 15.12 -0.11 10.10
N ARG A 312 15.23 -0.89 11.19
CA ARG A 312 14.55 -0.65 12.48
C ARG A 312 13.10 -0.20 12.32
N ALA A 313 12.37 -0.87 11.44
CA ALA A 313 10.99 -0.54 11.13
C ALA A 313 10.12 -0.72 12.38
N ARG A 314 9.21 0.22 12.63
CA ARG A 314 8.29 0.13 13.79
C ARG A 314 7.09 -0.74 13.48
N VAL A 315 6.64 -0.74 12.24
CA VAL A 315 5.56 -1.59 11.76
C VAL A 315 6.04 -2.29 10.50
N ALA A 316 5.77 -3.59 10.40
CA ALA A 316 5.91 -4.33 9.15
C ALA A 316 4.52 -4.71 8.63
N VAL A 317 4.31 -4.62 7.33
CA VAL A 317 3.09 -5.07 6.65
C VAL A 317 3.49 -6.12 5.64
N MET A 318 2.90 -7.31 5.72
CA MET A 318 3.19 -8.40 4.80
C MET A 318 2.02 -8.69 3.89
N ASN A 319 2.26 -8.57 2.60
CA ASN A 319 1.32 -8.77 1.51
C ASN A 319 1.25 -10.24 1.06
N ASN A 320 1.25 -11.17 2.02
CA ASN A 320 1.08 -12.59 1.74
C ASN A 320 -0.39 -12.95 1.47
N GLY A 321 -0.58 -14.08 0.80
CA GLY A 321 -1.84 -14.79 0.68
C GLY A 321 -1.88 -16.01 1.61
N GLU A 322 -2.94 -16.80 1.53
CA GLU A 322 -3.02 -18.07 2.28
C GLU A 322 -1.90 -19.04 1.91
N ARG A 323 -1.55 -19.08 0.61
CA ARG A 323 -0.63 -20.08 0.03
C ARG A 323 0.54 -19.46 -0.74
N LYS A 324 0.69 -18.14 -0.72
CA LYS A 324 1.81 -17.42 -1.35
C LYS A 324 2.42 -16.45 -0.35
N GLY A 325 3.72 -16.55 -0.14
CA GLY A 325 4.41 -15.79 0.90
C GLY A 325 4.06 -16.27 2.31
N GLY A 326 4.40 -15.44 3.31
CA GLY A 326 4.16 -15.75 4.72
C GLY A 326 4.92 -16.99 5.21
N ASP A 327 6.16 -17.16 4.74
CA ASP A 327 7.03 -18.26 5.16
C ASP A 327 7.44 -18.09 6.63
N PRO A 328 7.44 -19.15 7.45
CA PRO A 328 7.85 -19.09 8.85
C PRO A 328 9.23 -18.47 9.09
N THR A 329 10.19 -18.71 8.20
CA THR A 329 11.57 -18.21 8.34
C THR A 329 11.65 -16.70 8.13
N TYR A 330 10.98 -16.21 7.08
CA TYR A 330 10.88 -14.77 6.82
C TYR A 330 10.11 -14.10 7.95
N TRP A 331 8.96 -14.67 8.33
CA TRP A 331 8.12 -14.17 9.41
C TRP A 331 8.92 -14.01 10.70
N GLN A 332 9.72 -15.02 11.07
CA GLN A 332 10.55 -14.99 12.26
C GLN A 332 11.60 -13.86 12.19
N THR A 333 12.22 -13.68 11.02
CA THR A 333 13.20 -12.61 10.82
C THR A 333 12.60 -11.22 11.07
N VAL A 334 11.38 -10.99 10.58
CA VAL A 334 10.65 -9.74 10.84
C VAL A 334 10.23 -9.64 12.30
N HIS A 335 9.67 -10.71 12.87
CA HIS A 335 9.19 -10.72 14.25
C HIS A 335 10.30 -10.37 15.26
N GLU A 336 11.53 -10.80 15.01
CA GLU A 336 12.70 -10.51 15.84
C GLU A 336 13.34 -9.13 15.56
N ALA A 337 12.80 -8.36 14.60
CA ALA A 337 13.40 -7.10 14.17
C ALA A 337 13.48 -6.07 15.34
N PRO A 338 14.65 -5.48 15.61
CA PRO A 338 14.82 -4.56 16.73
C PRO A 338 13.94 -3.31 16.64
N GLY A 339 13.02 -3.16 17.60
CA GLY A 339 12.14 -1.99 17.71
C GLY A 339 10.81 -2.12 16.97
N LEU A 340 10.49 -3.31 16.45
CA LEU A 340 9.17 -3.62 15.91
C LEU A 340 8.11 -3.50 17.01
N VAL A 341 7.03 -2.79 16.71
CA VAL A 341 5.88 -2.56 17.59
C VAL A 341 4.69 -3.38 17.13
N ASP A 342 4.47 -3.47 15.81
CA ASP A 342 3.39 -4.26 15.24
C ASP A 342 3.86 -4.98 13.96
N PHE A 343 3.33 -6.17 13.74
CA PHE A 343 3.49 -6.92 12.49
C PHE A 343 2.10 -7.22 11.95
N TRP A 344 1.82 -6.76 10.74
CA TRP A 344 0.55 -6.92 10.04
C TRP A 344 0.71 -7.89 8.89
N GLN A 345 -0.33 -8.67 8.62
CA GLN A 345 -0.41 -9.49 7.40
C GLN A 345 -1.75 -9.25 6.70
N LEU A 346 -1.70 -9.17 5.37
CA LEU A 346 -2.91 -9.07 4.55
C LEU A 346 -3.71 -10.37 4.60
N HIS A 347 -3.05 -11.51 4.74
CA HIS A 347 -3.71 -12.80 4.87
C HIS A 347 -3.04 -13.69 5.92
N ARG A 348 -3.82 -14.55 6.57
CA ARG A 348 -3.28 -15.66 7.36
C ARG A 348 -2.54 -16.62 6.43
N SER A 349 -1.28 -16.92 6.74
CA SER A 349 -0.48 -17.93 6.03
C SER A 349 -0.82 -19.34 6.52
N ALA A 350 -1.10 -20.25 5.59
CA ALA A 350 -1.25 -21.67 5.91
C ALA A 350 0.08 -22.29 6.36
N ALA A 351 1.19 -21.91 5.73
CA ALA A 351 2.53 -22.37 6.10
C ALA A 351 2.93 -21.89 7.51
N GLY A 352 2.46 -20.72 7.92
CA GLY A 352 2.71 -20.15 9.24
C GLY A 352 2.07 -20.91 10.41
N GLY A 353 1.08 -21.77 10.16
CA GLY A 353 0.42 -22.55 11.21
C GLY A 353 -0.17 -21.68 12.32
N THR A 354 -0.01 -22.11 13.57
CA THR A 354 -0.43 -21.35 14.77
C THR A 354 0.61 -20.33 15.20
N ASP A 355 1.88 -20.55 14.88
CA ASP A 355 3.00 -19.92 15.59
C ASP A 355 3.63 -18.76 14.80
N HIS A 356 3.46 -18.75 13.48
CA HIS A 356 4.07 -17.75 12.57
C HIS A 356 2.99 -17.01 11.79
N ASN A 357 2.02 -16.49 12.52
CA ASN A 357 1.03 -15.55 12.03
C ASN A 357 0.87 -14.43 13.05
N SER A 358 0.55 -13.24 12.56
CA SER A 358 0.23 -12.10 13.40
C SER A 358 -1.06 -12.39 14.18
N PRO A 359 -1.23 -11.83 15.39
CA PRO A 359 -2.50 -11.89 16.11
C PRO A 359 -3.69 -11.46 15.23
N GLU A 360 -4.87 -12.04 15.43
CA GLU A 360 -6.05 -11.82 14.57
C GLU A 360 -6.39 -10.35 14.32
N GLN A 361 -6.17 -9.46 15.28
CA GLN A 361 -6.40 -8.02 15.13
C GLN A 361 -5.44 -7.31 14.14
N PHE A 362 -4.39 -8.01 13.71
CA PHE A 362 -3.38 -7.56 12.74
C PHE A 362 -3.39 -8.43 11.47
N LEU A 363 -4.39 -9.31 11.33
CA LEU A 363 -4.66 -10.07 10.12
C LEU A 363 -5.83 -9.45 9.39
N ALA A 364 -5.60 -8.97 8.18
CA ALA A 364 -6.68 -8.41 7.38
C ALA A 364 -7.67 -9.51 6.94
N ASN A 365 -7.15 -10.69 6.58
CA ASN A 365 -7.94 -11.82 6.12
C ASN A 365 -7.57 -13.11 6.88
N ILE A 366 -8.49 -13.62 7.70
CA ILE A 366 -8.24 -14.72 8.65
C ILE A 366 -8.63 -16.09 8.04
N PHE A 367 -9.55 -16.11 7.06
CA PHE A 367 -10.05 -17.32 6.39
C PHE A 367 -10.49 -17.03 4.95
N GLY A 368 -10.10 -17.88 4.00
CA GLY A 368 -10.59 -17.84 2.62
C GLY A 368 -12.11 -17.67 2.57
N MET A 369 -12.55 -16.57 1.97
CA MET A 369 -13.94 -16.22 1.63
C MET A 369 -15.04 -16.17 2.73
N ILE A 370 -14.80 -16.53 4.00
CA ILE A 370 -15.90 -16.69 4.98
C ILE A 370 -15.72 -15.86 6.26
N ASN A 371 -15.29 -14.60 6.17
CA ASN A 371 -15.52 -13.69 7.29
C ASN A 371 -15.91 -12.28 6.85
N GLY A 372 -17.09 -11.85 7.29
CA GLY A 372 -17.68 -10.52 7.06
C GLY A 372 -16.99 -9.38 7.81
N ARG A 373 -15.65 -9.42 7.97
CA ARG A 373 -14.88 -8.27 8.42
C ARG A 373 -14.40 -7.51 7.18
N ASN A 374 -14.89 -6.28 7.01
CA ASN A 374 -14.47 -5.37 5.95
C ASN A 374 -13.17 -4.65 6.37
N GLY A 375 -12.03 -5.34 6.40
CA GLY A 375 -10.74 -4.70 6.71
C GLY A 375 -10.61 -4.15 8.12
N PHE A 376 -9.41 -3.63 8.43
CA PHE A 376 -9.11 -2.97 9.70
C PHE A 376 -8.33 -1.69 9.44
N MET A 377 -8.95 -0.55 9.77
CA MET A 377 -8.27 0.74 9.72
C MET A 377 -7.61 1.02 11.08
N ARG A 378 -6.30 1.30 11.11
CA ARG A 378 -5.59 1.65 12.36
C ARG A 378 -4.71 2.88 12.15
N GLU A 379 -5.14 4.01 12.69
CA GLU A 379 -4.37 5.25 12.65
C GLU A 379 -3.08 5.11 13.49
N TYR A 380 -1.93 5.45 12.90
CA TYR A 380 -0.66 5.55 13.61
C TYR A 380 -0.25 7.01 13.79
N PRO A 381 0.01 7.47 15.02
CA PRO A 381 0.51 8.82 15.21
C PRO A 381 1.95 8.94 14.64
N ALA A 382 2.17 9.91 13.74
CA ALA A 382 3.50 10.44 13.45
C ALA A 382 4.19 10.85 14.75
N ARG A 383 5.52 10.71 14.77
CA ARG A 383 6.38 11.20 15.85
C ARG A 383 5.91 12.57 16.34
N ALA A 384 5.58 12.68 17.63
CA ALA A 384 5.72 13.96 18.31
C ALA A 384 7.20 14.36 18.14
N LYS A 385 7.46 15.59 17.66
CA LYS A 385 8.82 16.15 17.77
C LYS A 385 9.22 16.01 19.24
N SER A 386 10.31 15.32 19.52
CA SER A 386 10.93 15.40 20.84
C SER A 386 11.15 16.88 21.11
N ALA A 387 10.44 17.42 22.11
CA ALA A 387 10.79 18.71 22.64
C ALA A 387 12.21 18.53 23.18
N VAL A 388 13.19 19.09 22.48
CA VAL A 388 14.50 19.32 23.06
C VAL A 388 14.24 20.28 24.21
N SER A 389 14.13 19.77 25.43
CA SER A 389 14.22 20.61 26.61
C SER A 389 15.68 21.03 26.68
N SER A 390 15.98 22.23 26.18
CA SER A 390 17.20 22.92 26.59
C SER A 390 17.03 23.27 28.07
N SER A 391 17.55 22.41 28.93
CA SER A 391 18.01 22.75 30.28
C SER A 391 19.49 22.34 30.30
N ARG A 392 20.48 23.20 30.51
CA ARG A 392 20.58 24.57 31.02
C ARG A 392 21.59 25.35 30.20
#